data_AF-D5DGK2-F1
#
_entry.id   AF-D5DGK2-F1
#
_cell.length_a   1.000
_cell.length_b   1.000
_cell.length_c   1.000
_cell.angle_alpha   90.00
_cell.angle_beta   90.00
_cell.angle_gamma   90.00
#
_symmetry.space_group_name_H-M   'P 1'
#
loop_
_entity.id
_entity.type
_entity.pdbx_description
1 polymer ?
#
loop_
_entity_poly.entity_id
_entity_poly.type
_entity_poly.pdbx_seq_one_letter_code
_entity_poly.pdbx_strand_id
1 'polypeptide(L)'
;MIISAIIVGAVILLALIIKGIGKPRGFRLYKEELPDELGIHGGNGFEDIVHSLEDSLPKAYVQQVKQRMQGRNTKDDEVEWTFFEIKRYFLLNAVIKDVPMFSAKVDEVWHEMIMFTVDYERFTDRFFSRFLHHQPNLETTPSPQPDKRAFFDWVYAHLFNITGNSRLLWGKFFQHPLDKSTLQDFQRLSEDELLDRYFLRNGKWEKQQRALIQTLKEEINAAQKRKKAGGSTYFKKTAKKGNVSNELLLQGFVFYSLYKATNFSSHMNELLLYKKTMYAGDAASYSGYSCSSPGEDNRHHHQHDGGHYHHDSGSSCSSSNCSSSSCSSSSCGSGCSSS
;
A
#
# COMPACT_ATOMS: atom_id res chain seq x y z
N MET A 1 48.39 -17.99 22.74
CA MET A 1 48.56 -16.95 21.69
C MET A 1 47.67 -17.17 20.46
N ILE A 2 47.49 -18.41 19.98
CA ILE A 2 46.73 -18.69 18.75
C ILE A 2 45.21 -18.39 18.90
N ILE A 3 44.61 -18.72 20.05
CA ILE A 3 43.17 -18.49 20.30
C ILE A 3 42.84 -16.99 20.32
N SER A 4 43.70 -16.16 20.90
CA SER A 4 43.53 -14.71 20.95
C SER A 4 43.57 -14.07 19.55
N ALA A 5 44.41 -14.58 18.64
CA ALA A 5 44.49 -14.09 17.27
C ALA A 5 43.22 -14.43 16.45
N ILE A 6 42.63 -15.61 16.68
CA ILE A 6 41.41 -16.06 16.00
C ILE A 6 40.20 -15.21 16.45
N ILE A 7 40.10 -14.91 17.76
CA ILE A 7 39.01 -14.07 18.29
C ILE A 7 39.11 -12.64 17.75
N VAL A 8 40.31 -12.07 17.72
CA VAL A 8 40.52 -10.72 17.15
C VAL A 8 40.20 -10.70 15.66
N GLY A 9 40.61 -11.74 14.91
CA GLY A 9 40.26 -11.89 13.49
C GLY A 9 38.76 -11.99 13.25
N ALA A 10 38.03 -12.75 14.06
CA ALA A 10 36.58 -12.90 13.96
C ALA A 10 35.82 -11.60 14.28
N VAL A 11 36.28 -10.84 15.29
CA VAL A 11 35.69 -9.54 15.65
C VAL A 11 35.92 -8.49 14.55
N ILE A 12 37.11 -8.47 13.93
CA ILE A 12 37.40 -7.59 12.79
C ILE A 12 36.54 -7.98 11.59
N LEU A 13 36.40 -9.27 11.29
CA LEU A 13 35.56 -9.76 10.20
C LEU A 13 34.08 -9.40 10.43
N LEU A 14 33.57 -9.56 11.65
CA LEU A 14 32.20 -9.19 12.02
C LEU A 14 31.99 -7.67 11.92
N ALA A 15 32.96 -6.85 12.34
CA ALA A 15 32.90 -5.40 12.22
C ALA A 15 32.94 -4.93 10.76
N LEU A 16 33.68 -5.64 9.89
CA LEU A 16 33.70 -5.38 8.44
C LEU A 16 32.39 -5.80 7.76
N ILE A 17 31.77 -6.90 8.19
CA ILE A 17 30.44 -7.33 7.72
C ILE A 17 29.37 -6.31 8.14
N ILE A 18 29.39 -5.83 9.39
CA ILE A 18 28.46 -4.79 9.88
C ILE A 18 28.66 -3.46 9.12
N LYS A 19 29.91 -3.09 8.78
CA LYS A 19 30.19 -1.92 7.93
C LYS A 19 29.81 -2.12 6.45
N GLY A 20 29.75 -3.36 5.98
CA GLY A 20 29.32 -3.74 4.62
C GLY A 20 27.80 -3.80 4.44
N ILE A 21 27.03 -3.83 5.53
CA ILE A 21 25.58 -3.57 5.50
C ILE A 21 25.41 -2.08 5.18
N GLY A 22 25.35 -1.76 3.88
CA GLY A 22 25.11 -0.40 3.42
C GLY A 22 23.91 0.17 4.17
N LYS A 23 24.07 1.38 4.75
CA LYS A 23 22.95 2.09 5.37
C LYS A 23 21.77 2.03 4.40
N PRO A 24 20.55 1.65 4.85
CA PRO A 24 19.40 1.67 3.98
C PRO A 24 19.36 3.03 3.31
N ARG A 25 19.26 3.06 1.97
CA ARG A 25 19.14 4.32 1.22
C ARG A 25 18.07 5.13 1.92
N GLY A 26 18.44 6.28 2.46
CA GLY A 26 17.54 7.08 3.27
C GLY A 26 16.25 7.34 2.50
N PHE A 27 15.11 7.12 3.16
CA PHE A 27 13.81 7.52 2.65
C PHE A 27 13.89 9.01 2.25
N ARG A 28 13.65 9.31 0.98
CA ARG A 28 13.71 10.67 0.45
C ARG A 28 12.63 10.83 -0.60
N LEU A 29 11.76 11.80 -0.37
CA LEU A 29 10.74 12.21 -1.31
C LEU A 29 11.38 12.88 -2.54
N TYR A 30 10.68 12.78 -3.67
CA TYR A 30 10.99 13.52 -4.88
C TYR A 30 10.68 15.01 -4.65
N LYS A 31 11.47 15.87 -5.29
CA LYS A 31 11.22 17.31 -5.34
C LYS A 31 10.13 17.57 -6.38
N GLU A 32 8.89 17.38 -5.97
CA GLU A 32 7.68 17.59 -6.77
C GLU A 32 6.78 18.59 -6.03
N GLU A 33 6.08 19.44 -6.78
CA GLU A 33 5.07 20.34 -6.23
C GLU A 33 3.83 19.56 -5.81
N LEU A 34 3.12 20.07 -4.80
CA LEU A 34 1.85 19.49 -4.38
C LEU A 34 0.79 19.74 -5.46
N PRO A 35 0.05 18.71 -5.90
CA PRO A 35 -1.09 18.90 -6.79
C PRO A 35 -2.16 19.80 -6.16
N ASP A 36 -2.72 20.72 -6.95
CA ASP A 36 -3.88 21.52 -6.57
C ASP A 36 -5.10 20.64 -6.24
N GLU A 37 -5.99 21.12 -5.37
CA GLU A 37 -7.23 20.43 -4.97
C GLU A 37 -7.03 18.96 -4.54
N LEU A 38 -5.93 18.70 -3.82
CA LEU A 38 -5.51 17.35 -3.43
C LEU A 38 -5.30 16.40 -4.62
N GLY A 39 -5.09 16.92 -5.82
CA GLY A 39 -4.93 16.18 -7.07
C GLY A 39 -6.13 15.29 -7.39
N ILE A 40 -7.34 15.75 -7.06
CA ILE A 40 -8.56 15.02 -7.30
C ILE A 40 -8.87 14.90 -8.79
N HIS A 41 -9.40 13.77 -9.23
CA HIS A 41 -9.89 13.61 -10.59
C HIS A 41 -11.18 14.41 -10.75
N GLY A 42 -11.17 15.33 -11.72
CA GLY A 42 -12.32 16.17 -11.98
C GLY A 42 -13.55 15.36 -12.40
N GLY A 43 -14.72 15.84 -11.98
CA GLY A 43 -16.00 15.22 -12.29
C GLY A 43 -16.51 14.32 -11.15
N ASN A 44 -17.84 14.22 -11.05
CA ASN A 44 -18.59 13.56 -9.98
C ASN A 44 -18.72 14.33 -8.65
N GLY A 45 -18.18 15.55 -8.55
CA GLY A 45 -18.42 16.45 -7.42
C GLY A 45 -17.66 16.07 -6.15
N PHE A 46 -16.49 15.44 -6.28
CA PHE A 46 -15.61 15.19 -5.14
C PHE A 46 -14.88 16.44 -4.67
N GLU A 47 -14.81 17.48 -5.53
CA GLU A 47 -14.30 18.81 -5.24
C GLU A 47 -15.03 19.43 -4.04
N ASP A 48 -16.34 19.18 -3.89
CA ASP A 48 -17.13 19.62 -2.75
C ASP A 48 -16.64 19.02 -1.41
N ILE A 49 -16.13 17.78 -1.44
CA ILE A 49 -15.56 17.13 -0.26
C ILE A 49 -14.21 17.77 0.09
N VAL A 50 -13.40 18.11 -0.91
CA VAL A 50 -12.12 18.83 -0.73
C VAL A 50 -12.39 20.19 -0.09
N HIS A 51 -13.32 20.97 -0.63
CA HIS A 51 -13.69 22.27 -0.05
C HIS A 51 -14.17 22.13 1.39
N SER A 52 -15.06 21.16 1.66
CA SER A 52 -15.53 20.90 3.02
C SER A 52 -14.40 20.49 3.98
N LEU A 53 -13.38 19.77 3.49
CA LEU A 53 -12.22 19.37 4.28
C LEU A 53 -11.35 20.59 4.63
N GLU A 54 -11.03 21.41 3.63
CA GLU A 54 -10.21 22.62 3.81
C GLU A 54 -10.91 23.63 4.74
N ASP A 55 -12.22 23.84 4.59
CA ASP A 55 -13.01 24.72 5.46
C ASP A 55 -13.05 24.23 6.92
N SER A 56 -12.94 22.92 7.11
CA SER A 56 -12.95 22.29 8.44
C SER A 56 -11.57 22.31 9.12
N LEU A 57 -10.51 22.70 8.41
CA LEU A 57 -9.12 22.73 8.89
C LEU A 57 -8.61 24.18 9.04
N PRO A 58 -8.75 24.81 10.22
CA PRO A 58 -8.22 26.15 10.44
C PRO A 58 -6.72 26.24 10.14
N LYS A 59 -6.31 27.28 9.40
CA LYS A 59 -4.89 27.48 9.05
C LYS A 59 -3.96 27.48 10.26
N ALA A 60 -4.39 28.10 11.38
CA ALA A 60 -3.61 28.13 12.62
C ALA A 60 -3.34 26.71 13.16
N TYR A 61 -4.35 25.84 13.14
CA TYR A 61 -4.23 24.45 13.59
C TYR A 61 -3.27 23.67 12.69
N VAL A 62 -3.41 23.78 11.37
CA VAL A 62 -2.50 23.16 10.40
C VAL A 62 -1.04 23.59 10.66
N GLN A 63 -0.80 24.89 10.89
CA GLN A 63 0.54 25.40 11.16
C GLN A 63 1.12 24.88 12.48
N GLN A 64 0.32 24.80 13.54
CA GLN A 64 0.77 24.25 14.83
C GLN A 64 1.18 22.77 14.70
N VAL A 65 0.41 21.98 13.95
CA VAL A 65 0.75 20.57 13.68
C VAL A 65 2.06 20.47 12.92
N LYS A 66 2.22 21.23 11.82
CA LYS A 66 3.45 21.24 11.01
C LYS A 66 4.67 21.67 11.80
N GLN A 67 4.55 22.68 12.66
CA GLN A 67 5.63 23.11 13.57
C GLN A 67 6.06 21.98 14.52
N ARG A 68 5.11 21.22 15.06
CA ARG A 68 5.41 20.08 15.93
C ARG A 68 6.14 18.95 15.20
N MET A 69 5.83 18.75 13.92
CA MET A 69 6.51 17.78 13.05
C MET A 69 7.96 18.19 12.73
N GLN A 70 8.22 19.47 12.48
CA GLN A 70 9.56 19.99 12.16
C GLN A 70 10.57 19.81 13.32
N GLY A 71 10.10 19.81 14.57
CA GLY A 71 10.93 19.59 15.76
C GLY A 71 11.62 18.22 15.84
N ARG A 72 11.37 17.30 14.89
CA ARG A 72 11.85 15.91 14.88
C ARG A 72 12.93 15.60 13.84
N ASN A 73 13.62 16.60 13.28
CA ASN A 73 14.59 16.45 12.19
C ASN A 73 13.96 15.98 10.86
N THR A 74 12.67 16.28 10.69
CA THR A 74 11.90 16.04 9.46
C THR A 74 12.12 17.22 8.51
N LYS A 75 12.34 16.95 7.22
CA LYS A 75 12.51 18.01 6.22
C LYS A 75 11.17 18.66 5.87
N ASP A 76 11.21 19.92 5.47
CA ASP A 76 9.99 20.66 5.10
C ASP A 76 9.19 19.98 3.98
N ASP A 77 9.87 19.43 2.97
CA ASP A 77 9.21 18.68 1.90
C ASP A 77 8.48 17.43 2.42
N GLU A 78 9.08 16.72 3.37
CA GLU A 78 8.46 15.58 4.05
C GLU A 78 7.24 16.01 4.89
N VAL A 79 7.31 17.12 5.61
CA VAL A 79 6.17 17.67 6.37
C VAL A 79 5.01 18.03 5.44
N GLU A 80 5.29 18.75 4.35
CA GLU A 80 4.26 19.16 3.39
C GLU A 80 3.58 17.96 2.71
N TRP A 81 4.37 17.01 2.21
CA TRP A 81 3.83 15.83 1.52
C TRP A 81 3.08 14.86 2.45
N THR A 82 3.55 14.65 3.67
CA THR A 82 2.84 13.80 4.63
C THR A 82 1.54 14.47 5.10
N PHE A 83 1.55 15.79 5.31
CA PHE A 83 0.33 16.56 5.61
C PHE A 83 -0.66 16.54 4.44
N PHE A 84 -0.15 16.58 3.21
CA PHE A 84 -0.98 16.44 2.01
C PHE A 84 -1.65 15.07 1.91
N GLU A 85 -0.93 13.98 2.18
CA GLU A 85 -1.51 12.64 2.14
C GLU A 85 -2.46 12.33 3.31
N ILE A 86 -2.27 12.92 4.51
CA ILE A 86 -3.28 12.76 5.58
C ILE A 86 -4.61 13.42 5.22
N LYS A 87 -4.60 14.55 4.49
CA LYS A 87 -5.84 15.17 3.98
C LYS A 87 -6.56 14.24 3.01
N ARG A 88 -5.85 13.62 2.07
CA ARG A 88 -6.40 12.59 1.16
C ARG A 88 -6.98 11.41 1.95
N TYR A 89 -6.28 10.96 2.98
CA TYR A 89 -6.77 9.89 3.87
C TYR A 89 -8.06 10.27 4.61
N PHE A 90 -8.20 11.50 5.10
CA PHE A 90 -9.46 11.96 5.70
C PHE A 90 -10.60 12.05 4.69
N LEU A 91 -10.32 12.47 3.46
CA LEU A 91 -11.31 12.43 2.38
C LEU A 91 -11.79 10.99 2.13
N LEU A 92 -10.89 10.01 2.09
CA LEU A 92 -11.26 8.61 2.00
C LEU A 92 -12.14 8.15 3.16
N ASN A 93 -11.84 8.56 4.40
CA ASN A 93 -12.67 8.26 5.57
C ASN A 93 -14.05 8.96 5.55
N ALA A 94 -14.19 10.06 4.80
CA ALA A 94 -15.48 10.72 4.63
C ALA A 94 -16.39 9.96 3.66
N VAL A 95 -15.80 9.13 2.79
CA VAL A 95 -16.51 8.39 1.73
C VAL A 95 -16.68 6.93 2.12
N ILE A 96 -15.60 6.24 2.45
CA ILE A 96 -15.53 4.79 2.72
C ILE A 96 -15.62 4.53 4.22
N LYS A 97 -16.26 3.41 4.58
CA LYS A 97 -16.29 2.91 5.95
C LYS A 97 -14.99 2.16 6.31
N ASP A 98 -14.48 2.35 7.53
CA ASP A 98 -13.38 1.57 8.12
C ASP A 98 -12.09 1.51 7.28
N VAL A 99 -11.51 2.67 6.95
CA VAL A 99 -10.27 2.78 6.15
C VAL A 99 -9.03 2.53 7.00
N PRO A 100 -8.27 1.42 6.84
CA PRO A 100 -7.07 1.20 7.62
C PRO A 100 -5.96 2.19 7.26
N MET A 101 -5.13 2.53 8.24
CA MET A 101 -3.94 3.34 8.00
C MET A 101 -2.80 2.46 7.46
N PHE A 102 -2.41 2.65 6.19
CA PHE A 102 -1.36 1.86 5.53
C PHE A 102 0.03 2.53 5.49
N SER A 103 0.17 3.72 6.08
CA SER A 103 1.43 4.47 6.06
C SER A 103 1.79 4.95 7.46
N ALA A 104 2.90 4.45 8.01
CA ALA A 104 3.43 4.91 9.29
C ALA A 104 3.75 6.42 9.27
N LYS A 105 4.22 6.95 8.14
CA LYS A 105 4.55 8.37 7.98
C LYS A 105 3.31 9.27 7.96
N VAL A 106 2.23 8.83 7.33
CA VAL A 106 0.96 9.55 7.36
C VAL A 106 0.29 9.40 8.74
N ASP A 107 0.43 8.24 9.38
CA ASP A 107 -0.05 7.98 10.74
C ASP A 107 0.63 8.88 11.78
N GLU A 108 1.94 9.13 11.64
CA GLU A 108 2.67 10.11 12.44
C GLU A 108 1.96 11.48 12.41
N VAL A 109 1.56 11.98 11.24
CA VAL A 109 0.83 13.25 11.14
C VAL A 109 -0.49 13.20 11.89
N TRP A 110 -1.23 12.09 11.77
CA TRP A 110 -2.50 11.94 12.47
C TRP A 110 -2.31 11.97 14.00
N HIS A 111 -1.27 11.31 14.51
CA HIS A 111 -0.90 11.41 15.93
C HIS A 111 -0.61 12.86 16.34
N GLU A 112 0.12 13.62 15.53
CA GLU A 112 0.41 15.02 15.82
C GLU A 112 -0.85 15.89 15.84
N MET A 113 -1.82 15.60 14.96
CA MET A 113 -3.11 16.27 14.94
C MET A 113 -3.90 16.02 16.24
N ILE A 114 -3.98 14.77 16.70
CA ILE A 114 -4.75 14.38 17.90
C ILE A 114 -4.25 15.09 19.17
N MET A 115 -2.96 15.45 19.23
CA MET A 115 -2.39 16.15 20.39
C MET A 115 -3.02 17.53 20.65
N PHE A 116 -3.59 18.16 19.63
CA PHE A 116 -4.38 19.39 19.76
C PHE A 116 -5.85 19.03 19.93
N THR A 117 -6.18 18.40 21.05
CA THR A 117 -7.46 17.71 21.27
C THR A 117 -8.70 18.55 20.95
N VAL A 118 -8.71 19.83 21.35
CA VAL A 118 -9.82 20.76 21.08
C VAL A 118 -9.97 21.06 19.58
N ASP A 119 -8.86 21.30 18.88
CA ASP A 119 -8.90 21.60 17.45
C ASP A 119 -9.17 20.34 16.62
N TYR A 120 -8.68 19.18 17.06
CA TYR A 120 -8.99 17.88 16.47
C TYR A 120 -10.47 17.52 16.62
N GLU A 121 -11.04 17.69 17.80
CA GLU A 121 -12.49 17.50 18.02
C GLU A 121 -13.31 18.43 17.11
N ARG A 122 -12.99 19.73 17.07
CA ARG A 122 -13.67 20.70 16.19
C ARG A 122 -13.54 20.35 14.71
N PHE A 123 -12.36 19.93 14.27
CA PHE A 123 -12.13 19.50 12.89
C PHE A 123 -13.01 18.30 12.55
N THR A 124 -12.98 17.26 13.40
CA THR A 124 -13.72 16.02 13.12
C THR A 124 -15.22 16.22 13.19
N ASP A 125 -15.72 17.02 14.13
CA ASP A 125 -17.13 17.41 14.20
C ASP A 125 -17.59 18.17 12.94
N ARG A 126 -16.81 19.17 12.50
CA ARG A 126 -17.15 19.95 11.29
C ARG A 126 -17.11 19.12 10.01
N PHE A 127 -16.10 18.27 9.86
CA PHE A 127 -15.88 17.54 8.61
C PHE A 127 -16.68 16.23 8.53
N PHE A 128 -16.68 15.44 9.61
CA PHE A 128 -17.30 14.12 9.66
C PHE A 128 -18.65 14.11 10.39
N SER A 129 -19.04 15.19 11.08
CA SER A 129 -20.21 15.25 11.97
C SER A 129 -20.17 14.21 13.09
N ARG A 130 -18.97 13.77 13.45
CA ARG A 130 -18.67 12.86 14.54
C ARG A 130 -17.18 12.92 14.86
N PHE A 131 -16.82 12.52 16.07
CA PHE A 131 -15.42 12.29 16.39
C PHE A 131 -14.85 11.14 15.56
N LEU A 132 -13.72 11.36 14.89
CA LEU A 132 -12.99 10.30 14.20
C LEU A 132 -11.99 9.69 15.18
N HIS A 133 -12.31 8.51 15.71
CA HIS A 133 -11.39 7.79 16.58
C HIS A 133 -10.19 7.25 15.79
N HIS A 134 -9.00 7.52 16.30
CA HIS A 134 -7.77 6.91 15.82
C HIS A 134 -7.59 5.54 16.46
N GLN A 135 -7.20 4.56 15.65
CA GLN A 135 -6.74 3.26 16.12
C GLN A 135 -5.29 3.10 15.67
N PRO A 136 -4.30 3.25 16.58
CA PRO A 136 -2.91 3.17 16.20
C PRO A 136 -2.58 1.81 15.62
N ASN A 137 -1.73 1.80 14.59
CA ASN A 137 -1.09 0.57 14.15
C ASN A 137 -0.14 0.10 15.25
N LEU A 138 -0.60 -0.85 16.08
CA LEU A 138 0.20 -1.43 17.15
C LEU A 138 1.36 -2.30 16.62
N GLU A 139 1.31 -2.66 15.33
CA GLU A 139 2.37 -3.40 14.67
C GLU A 139 3.22 -2.47 13.79
N THR A 140 4.55 -2.58 13.92
CA THR A 140 5.53 -1.93 13.03
C THR A 140 5.47 -2.48 11.60
N THR A 141 4.80 -3.60 11.41
CA THR A 141 4.39 -4.16 10.13
C THR A 141 2.92 -3.85 9.90
N PRO A 142 2.51 -3.29 8.75
CA PRO A 142 1.10 -3.11 8.44
C PRO A 142 0.38 -4.45 8.60
N SER A 143 -0.64 -4.48 9.47
CA SER A 143 -1.51 -5.64 9.61
C SER A 143 -1.93 -6.07 8.20
N PRO A 144 -1.73 -7.36 7.81
CA PRO A 144 -1.99 -7.82 6.47
C PRO A 144 -3.50 -7.85 6.24
N GLN A 145 -4.07 -6.71 5.89
CA GLN A 145 -5.44 -6.53 5.43
C GLN A 145 -5.41 -6.32 3.91
N PRO A 146 -4.98 -7.33 3.12
CA PRO A 146 -4.79 -7.20 1.68
C PRO A 146 -6.10 -6.89 0.95
N ASP A 147 -7.22 -7.37 1.48
CA ASP A 147 -8.58 -7.09 1.03
C ASP A 147 -8.92 -5.60 1.13
N LYS A 148 -8.74 -5.01 2.31
CA LYS A 148 -8.96 -3.58 2.52
C LYS A 148 -7.93 -2.72 1.79
N ARG A 149 -6.70 -3.22 1.66
CA ARG A 149 -5.65 -2.55 0.89
C ARG A 149 -6.00 -2.45 -0.59
N ALA A 150 -6.53 -3.52 -1.18
CA ALA A 150 -6.97 -3.51 -2.57
C ALA A 150 -8.13 -2.53 -2.80
N PHE A 151 -9.09 -2.48 -1.87
CA PHE A 151 -10.20 -1.52 -1.96
C PHE A 151 -9.74 -0.08 -1.76
N PHE A 152 -8.82 0.16 -0.82
CA PHE A 152 -8.14 1.46 -0.65
C PHE A 152 -7.45 1.90 -1.94
N ASP A 153 -6.63 1.03 -2.54
CA ASP A 153 -5.90 1.35 -3.78
C ASP A 153 -6.87 1.69 -4.93
N TRP A 154 -8.00 0.97 -5.03
CA TRP A 154 -9.03 1.21 -6.03
C TRP A 154 -9.68 2.58 -5.84
N VAL A 155 -10.22 2.88 -4.64
CA VAL A 155 -10.86 4.18 -4.39
C VAL A 155 -9.86 5.32 -4.51
N TYR A 156 -8.65 5.16 -3.96
CA TYR A 156 -7.59 6.16 -4.07
C TYR A 156 -7.30 6.48 -5.54
N ALA A 157 -7.19 5.47 -6.41
CA ALA A 157 -6.89 5.66 -7.82
C ALA A 157 -8.05 6.25 -8.64
N HIS A 158 -9.29 6.12 -8.17
CA HIS A 158 -10.45 6.78 -8.77
C HIS A 158 -10.62 8.23 -8.29
N LEU A 159 -10.13 8.54 -7.09
CA LEU A 159 -10.23 9.88 -6.53
C LEU A 159 -9.00 10.73 -6.89
N PHE A 160 -7.79 10.17 -6.85
CA PHE A 160 -6.56 10.97 -6.86
C PHE A 160 -5.54 10.52 -7.89
N ASN A 161 -4.78 11.51 -8.37
CA ASN A 161 -3.52 11.27 -9.07
C ASN A 161 -2.47 10.63 -8.11
N ILE A 162 -2.03 9.42 -8.45
CA ILE A 162 -0.94 8.72 -7.73
C ILE A 162 0.43 9.24 -8.23
N THR A 163 1.10 10.06 -7.42
CA THR A 163 2.43 10.63 -7.71
C THR A 163 3.58 9.73 -7.25
N GLY A 164 4.82 10.17 -7.45
CA GLY A 164 6.01 9.47 -6.95
C GLY A 164 6.02 9.43 -5.43
N ASN A 165 5.71 10.57 -4.82
CA ASN A 165 5.64 10.72 -3.37
C ASN A 165 4.46 9.96 -2.76
N SER A 166 3.29 9.91 -3.41
CA SER A 166 2.18 9.06 -2.95
C SER A 166 2.60 7.59 -2.84
N ARG A 167 3.38 7.08 -3.80
CA ARG A 167 3.89 5.68 -3.76
C ARG A 167 4.97 5.47 -2.71
N LEU A 168 5.79 6.47 -2.42
CA LEU A 168 6.78 6.38 -1.35
C LEU A 168 6.08 6.36 0.02
N LEU A 169 5.02 7.15 0.20
CA LEU A 169 4.30 7.28 1.46
C LEU A 169 3.36 6.11 1.74
N TRP A 170 2.54 5.70 0.76
CA TRP A 170 1.57 4.60 0.91
C TRP A 170 2.13 3.22 0.54
N GLY A 171 3.35 3.17 -0.01
CA GLY A 171 3.92 1.97 -0.61
C GLY A 171 3.39 1.69 -2.01
N LYS A 172 3.69 0.49 -2.52
CA LYS A 172 3.30 0.10 -3.88
C LYS A 172 1.79 -0.09 -3.97
N PHE A 173 1.15 0.59 -4.90
CA PHE A 173 -0.26 0.40 -5.24
C PHE A 173 -0.46 -0.86 -6.10
N PHE A 174 -1.69 -1.37 -6.09
CA PHE A 174 -2.18 -2.47 -6.93
C PHE A 174 -1.41 -3.79 -6.74
N GLN A 175 -1.02 -4.09 -5.49
CA GLN A 175 -0.30 -5.33 -5.16
C GLN A 175 -1.23 -6.50 -4.83
N HIS A 176 -2.44 -6.20 -4.38
CA HIS A 176 -3.43 -7.19 -3.96
C HIS A 176 -4.69 -7.09 -4.84
N PRO A 177 -5.29 -8.23 -5.21
CA PRO A 177 -6.57 -8.23 -5.92
C PRO A 177 -7.69 -7.78 -4.98
N LEU A 178 -8.77 -7.21 -5.54
CA LEU A 178 -10.02 -7.05 -4.80
C LEU A 178 -10.50 -8.40 -4.28
N ASP A 179 -10.98 -8.42 -3.04
CA ASP A 179 -11.47 -9.64 -2.42
C ASP A 179 -12.67 -10.23 -3.18
N LYS A 180 -12.75 -11.56 -3.18
CA LYS A 180 -13.80 -12.29 -3.89
C LYS A 180 -15.19 -11.97 -3.32
N SER A 181 -15.32 -11.82 -2.00
CA SER A 181 -16.61 -11.49 -1.38
C SER A 181 -17.05 -10.08 -1.78
N THR A 182 -16.14 -9.10 -1.77
CA THR A 182 -16.41 -7.74 -2.26
C THR A 182 -16.87 -7.74 -3.71
N LEU A 183 -16.18 -8.45 -4.60
CA LEU A 183 -16.59 -8.54 -6.00
C LEU A 183 -17.97 -9.20 -6.18
N GLN A 184 -18.30 -10.20 -5.36
CA GLN A 184 -19.61 -10.85 -5.37
C GLN A 184 -20.71 -9.94 -4.83
N ASP A 185 -20.43 -9.17 -3.78
CA ASP A 185 -21.37 -8.20 -3.22
C ASP A 185 -21.73 -7.14 -4.27
N PHE A 186 -20.74 -6.55 -4.94
CA PHE A 186 -20.99 -5.57 -5.99
C PHE A 186 -21.73 -6.13 -7.21
N GLN A 187 -21.67 -7.45 -7.45
CA GLN A 187 -22.44 -8.10 -8.52
C GLN A 187 -23.90 -8.36 -8.14
N ARG A 188 -24.21 -8.56 -6.85
CA ARG A 188 -25.49 -9.12 -6.40
C ARG A 188 -26.34 -8.14 -5.62
N LEU A 189 -25.72 -7.28 -4.82
CA LEU A 189 -26.40 -6.36 -3.93
C LEU A 189 -26.87 -5.09 -4.65
N SER A 190 -27.98 -4.54 -4.16
CA SER A 190 -28.46 -3.21 -4.54
C SER A 190 -27.45 -2.13 -4.15
N GLU A 191 -27.58 -0.94 -4.74
CA GLU A 191 -26.73 0.19 -4.35
C GLU A 191 -26.92 0.58 -2.87
N ASP A 192 -28.15 0.47 -2.35
CA ASP A 192 -28.45 0.81 -0.96
C ASP A 192 -27.75 -0.13 0.01
N GLU A 193 -27.80 -1.45 -0.24
CA GLU A 193 -27.08 -2.44 0.56
C GLU A 193 -25.56 -2.25 0.50
N LEU A 194 -25.03 -1.85 -0.66
CA LEU A 194 -23.60 -1.57 -0.83
C LEU A 194 -23.18 -0.30 -0.08
N LEU A 195 -24.02 0.74 -0.09
CA LEU A 195 -23.80 1.95 0.71
C LEU A 195 -23.72 1.61 2.20
N ASP A 196 -24.65 0.81 2.72
CA ASP A 196 -24.63 0.39 4.14
C ASP A 196 -23.39 -0.40 4.52
N ARG A 197 -22.90 -1.23 3.59
CA ARG A 197 -21.82 -2.17 3.87
C ARG A 197 -20.42 -1.55 3.75
N TYR A 198 -20.19 -0.72 2.73
CA TYR A 198 -18.85 -0.26 2.37
C TYR A 198 -18.62 1.24 2.57
N PHE A 199 -19.67 2.05 2.70
CA PHE A 199 -19.55 3.51 2.69
C PHE A 199 -20.02 4.12 4.01
N LEU A 200 -19.48 5.29 4.34
CA LEU A 200 -19.82 5.99 5.57
C LEU A 200 -21.22 6.63 5.44
N ARG A 201 -22.20 6.17 6.22
CA ARG A 201 -23.51 6.83 6.29
C ARG A 201 -23.41 8.17 7.02
N ASN A 202 -23.30 9.25 6.25
CA ASN A 202 -23.27 10.62 6.75
C ASN A 202 -24.34 11.54 6.11
N GLY A 203 -25.11 11.03 5.14
CA GLY A 203 -26.13 11.78 4.40
C GLY A 203 -25.62 12.93 3.52
N LYS A 204 -24.33 13.28 3.61
CA LYS A 204 -23.71 14.43 2.94
C LYS A 204 -23.11 14.05 1.58
N TRP A 205 -22.46 12.89 1.52
CA TRP A 205 -21.67 12.45 0.36
C TRP A 205 -22.28 11.27 -0.39
N GLU A 206 -23.58 11.00 -0.18
CA GLU A 206 -24.25 9.83 -0.75
C GLU A 206 -24.17 9.80 -2.28
N LYS A 207 -24.31 10.94 -2.95
CA LYS A 207 -24.20 11.04 -4.41
C LYS A 207 -22.83 10.54 -4.90
N GLN A 208 -21.75 10.99 -4.26
CA GLN A 208 -20.37 10.62 -4.58
C GLN A 208 -20.11 9.14 -4.26
N GLN A 209 -20.65 8.64 -3.15
CA GLN A 209 -20.56 7.22 -2.77
C GLN A 209 -21.27 6.33 -3.79
N ARG A 210 -22.48 6.71 -4.24
CA ARG A 210 -23.22 6.00 -5.30
C ARG A 210 -22.47 6.02 -6.64
N ALA A 211 -21.83 7.14 -6.98
CA ALA A 211 -21.00 7.22 -8.18
C ALA A 211 -19.85 6.19 -8.16
N LEU A 212 -19.19 5.99 -7.02
CA LEU A 212 -18.18 4.94 -6.86
C LEU A 212 -18.78 3.54 -6.97
N ILE A 213 -19.94 3.31 -6.35
CA ILE A 213 -20.63 2.02 -6.45
C ILE A 213 -20.92 1.67 -7.91
N GLN A 214 -21.51 2.62 -8.64
CA GLN A 214 -21.84 2.46 -10.03
C GLN A 214 -20.59 2.22 -10.88
N THR A 215 -19.51 2.97 -10.61
CA THR A 215 -18.22 2.78 -11.28
C THR A 215 -17.70 1.35 -11.14
N LEU A 216 -17.63 0.81 -9.91
CA LEU A 216 -17.13 -0.57 -9.72
C LEU A 216 -18.05 -1.61 -10.36
N LYS A 217 -19.38 -1.41 -10.31
CA LYS A 217 -20.35 -2.27 -11.00
C LYS A 217 -20.11 -2.29 -12.51
N GLU A 218 -19.91 -1.12 -13.12
CA GLU A 218 -19.62 -0.98 -14.54
C GLU A 218 -18.28 -1.62 -14.92
N GLU A 219 -17.24 -1.43 -14.12
CA GLU A 219 -15.93 -2.05 -14.35
C GLU A 219 -15.98 -3.58 -14.25
N ILE A 220 -16.75 -4.13 -13.30
CA ILE A 220 -16.99 -5.57 -13.19
C ILE A 220 -17.71 -6.08 -14.45
N ASN A 221 -18.76 -5.40 -14.90
CA ASN A 221 -19.49 -5.75 -16.12
C ASN A 221 -18.60 -5.68 -17.36
N ALA A 222 -17.75 -4.65 -17.45
CA ALA A 222 -16.78 -4.51 -18.53
C ALA A 222 -15.74 -5.64 -18.51
N ALA A 223 -15.25 -6.03 -17.33
CA ALA A 223 -14.33 -7.15 -17.17
C ALA A 223 -14.97 -8.48 -17.61
N GLN A 224 -16.25 -8.72 -17.28
CA GLN A 224 -16.99 -9.90 -17.73
C GLN A 224 -17.18 -9.93 -19.25
N LYS A 225 -17.54 -8.79 -19.88
CA LYS A 225 -17.62 -8.67 -21.35
C LYS A 225 -16.25 -8.94 -21.98
N ARG A 226 -15.17 -8.40 -21.40
CA ARG A 226 -13.80 -8.60 -21.87
C ARG A 226 -13.32 -10.04 -21.76
N LYS A 227 -13.76 -10.76 -20.71
CA LYS A 227 -13.47 -12.19 -20.57
C LYS A 227 -14.02 -12.99 -21.76
N LYS A 228 -15.19 -12.62 -22.28
CA LYS A 228 -15.79 -13.22 -23.50
C LYS A 228 -15.06 -12.81 -24.78
N ALA A 229 -14.53 -11.58 -24.84
CA ALA A 229 -13.92 -10.98 -26.04
C ALA A 229 -12.39 -11.20 -26.18
N GLY A 230 -11.81 -12.22 -25.56
CA GLY A 230 -10.37 -12.54 -25.70
C GLY A 230 -9.50 -12.30 -24.46
N GLY A 231 -10.11 -11.86 -23.34
CA GLY A 231 -9.49 -11.91 -22.01
C GLY A 231 -8.19 -11.10 -21.86
N SER A 232 -7.18 -11.71 -21.24
CA SER A 232 -5.93 -11.02 -20.85
C SER A 232 -5.08 -10.53 -22.04
N THR A 233 -5.29 -11.09 -23.23
CA THR A 233 -4.55 -10.71 -24.44
C THR A 233 -4.78 -9.24 -24.82
N TYR A 234 -5.97 -8.70 -24.52
CA TYR A 234 -6.30 -7.30 -24.74
C TYR A 234 -5.31 -6.37 -24.02
N PHE A 235 -5.13 -6.57 -22.71
CA PHE A 235 -4.28 -5.72 -21.89
C PHE A 235 -2.83 -5.73 -22.34
N LYS A 236 -2.29 -6.90 -22.68
CA LYS A 236 -0.92 -7.04 -23.19
C LYS A 236 -0.72 -6.34 -24.54
N LYS A 237 -1.68 -6.49 -25.46
CA LYS A 237 -1.60 -5.84 -26.78
C LYS A 237 -1.69 -4.33 -26.66
N THR A 238 -2.60 -3.81 -25.83
CA THR A 238 -2.76 -2.36 -25.62
C THR A 238 -1.55 -1.77 -24.91
N ALA A 239 -1.01 -2.45 -23.90
CA ALA A 239 0.18 -2.00 -23.18
C ALA A 239 1.43 -1.95 -24.09
N LYS A 240 1.63 -2.96 -24.96
CA LYS A 240 2.72 -2.96 -25.95
C LYS A 240 2.64 -1.85 -27.00
N LYS A 241 1.44 -1.38 -27.32
CA LYS A 241 1.23 -0.21 -28.20
C LYS A 241 1.56 1.11 -27.50
N GLY A 242 1.97 1.07 -26.24
CA GLY A 242 2.36 2.23 -25.46
C GLY A 242 1.22 3.00 -24.82
N ASN A 243 -0.03 2.52 -24.91
CA ASN A 243 -1.18 3.26 -24.41
C ASN A 243 -1.67 2.69 -23.06
N VAL A 244 -0.87 2.81 -21.99
CA VAL A 244 -1.32 2.47 -20.63
C VAL A 244 -1.88 3.69 -19.93
N SER A 245 -3.14 4.00 -20.24
CA SER A 245 -3.92 5.01 -19.53
C SER A 245 -4.26 4.56 -18.11
N ASN A 246 -4.67 5.50 -17.25
CA ASN A 246 -5.24 5.19 -15.93
C ASN A 246 -6.46 4.27 -16.06
N GLU A 247 -7.30 4.51 -17.07
CA GLU A 247 -8.47 3.70 -17.36
C GLU A 247 -8.10 2.24 -17.69
N LEU A 248 -7.07 2.02 -18.54
CA LEU A 248 -6.62 0.66 -18.86
C LEU A 248 -6.09 -0.06 -17.61
N LEU A 249 -5.39 0.68 -16.74
CA LEU A 249 -4.84 0.15 -15.50
C LEU A 249 -5.96 -0.31 -14.55
N LEU A 250 -6.99 0.50 -14.35
CA LEU A 250 -8.15 0.19 -13.48
C LEU A 250 -8.99 -0.97 -14.05
N GLN A 251 -9.23 -0.97 -15.37
CA GLN A 251 -9.85 -2.11 -16.04
C GLN A 251 -9.04 -3.41 -15.87
N GLY A 252 -7.70 -3.31 -15.92
CA GLY A 252 -6.79 -4.43 -15.67
C GLY A 252 -6.87 -4.92 -14.23
N PHE A 253 -6.88 -3.98 -13.28
CA PHE A 253 -7.00 -4.24 -11.86
C PHE A 253 -8.27 -5.04 -11.53
N VAL A 254 -9.45 -4.60 -12.00
CA VAL A 254 -10.71 -5.32 -11.76
C VAL A 254 -10.73 -6.67 -12.49
N PHE A 255 -10.28 -6.72 -13.75
CA PHE A 255 -10.25 -7.96 -14.53
C PHE A 255 -9.36 -9.03 -13.91
N TYR A 256 -8.14 -8.67 -13.49
CA TYR A 256 -7.22 -9.62 -12.89
C TYR A 256 -7.65 -10.00 -11.47
N SER A 257 -8.31 -9.12 -10.73
CA SER A 257 -8.94 -9.47 -9.45
C SER A 257 -10.01 -10.56 -9.64
N LEU A 258 -10.87 -10.43 -10.65
CA LEU A 258 -11.93 -11.40 -10.95
C LEU A 258 -11.42 -12.75 -11.47
N TYR A 259 -10.40 -12.76 -12.34
CA TYR A 259 -10.06 -13.95 -13.13
C TYR A 259 -8.65 -14.47 -12.96
N LYS A 260 -7.76 -13.71 -12.32
CA LYS A 260 -6.32 -14.02 -12.20
C LYS A 260 -5.75 -13.68 -10.82
N ALA A 261 -6.56 -13.79 -9.76
CA ALA A 261 -6.19 -13.45 -8.39
C ALA A 261 -4.86 -14.10 -7.92
N THR A 262 -4.60 -15.35 -8.31
CA THR A 262 -3.37 -16.08 -7.91
C THR A 262 -2.10 -15.46 -8.48
N ASN A 263 -2.15 -14.93 -9.70
CA ASN A 263 -1.00 -14.33 -10.41
C ASN A 263 -1.19 -12.81 -10.58
N PHE A 264 -2.00 -12.22 -9.70
CA PHE A 264 -2.48 -10.85 -9.83
C PHE A 264 -1.34 -9.83 -9.90
N SER A 265 -0.45 -9.87 -8.91
CA SER A 265 0.67 -8.93 -8.81
C SER A 265 1.58 -8.99 -10.05
N SER A 266 1.83 -10.19 -10.60
CA SER A 266 2.61 -10.36 -11.84
C SER A 266 1.96 -9.63 -13.02
N HIS A 267 0.64 -9.80 -13.21
CA HIS A 267 -0.09 -9.14 -14.28
C HIS A 267 -0.18 -7.61 -14.12
N MET A 268 -0.37 -7.13 -12.89
CA MET A 268 -0.42 -5.69 -12.61
C MET A 268 0.95 -5.04 -12.77
N ASN A 269 2.02 -5.69 -12.30
CA ASN A 269 3.38 -5.19 -12.46
C ASN A 269 3.77 -5.08 -13.95
N GLU A 270 3.34 -6.02 -14.80
CA GLU A 270 3.52 -5.92 -16.26
C GLU A 270 2.89 -4.63 -16.82
N LEU A 271 1.65 -4.30 -16.43
CA LEU A 271 0.99 -3.06 -16.86
C LEU A 271 1.65 -1.79 -16.31
N LEU A 272 2.05 -1.82 -15.04
CA LEU A 272 2.68 -0.69 -14.36
C LEU A 272 4.07 -0.38 -14.93
N LEU A 273 4.81 -1.40 -15.37
CA LEU A 273 6.08 -1.23 -16.09
C LEU A 273 5.88 -0.48 -17.41
N TYR A 274 4.89 -0.88 -18.23
CA TYR A 274 4.58 -0.18 -19.49
C TYR A 274 4.12 1.27 -19.26
N LYS A 275 3.35 1.52 -18.19
CA LYS A 275 3.00 2.89 -17.79
C LYS A 275 4.23 3.71 -17.43
N LYS A 276 5.17 3.15 -16.67
CA LYS A 276 6.41 3.83 -16.29
C LYS A 276 7.27 4.19 -17.52
N THR A 277 7.38 3.32 -18.51
CA THR A 277 8.19 3.59 -19.70
C THR A 277 7.70 4.81 -20.49
N MET A 278 6.42 5.20 -20.36
CA MET A 278 5.88 6.44 -20.95
C MET A 278 6.35 7.70 -20.20
N TYR A 279 6.41 7.64 -18.87
CA TYR A 279 6.84 8.78 -18.04
C TYR A 279 8.36 8.91 -17.91
N ALA A 280 9.14 7.98 -18.47
CA ALA A 280 10.61 8.04 -18.41
C ALA A 280 11.24 9.19 -19.21
N GLY A 281 10.44 9.93 -19.99
CA GLY A 281 10.83 11.20 -20.62
C GLY A 281 10.81 12.40 -19.68
N ASP A 282 10.08 12.32 -18.56
CA ASP A 282 10.09 13.30 -17.47
C ASP A 282 10.98 12.76 -16.34
N ALA A 283 11.84 13.61 -15.80
CA ALA A 283 13.03 13.27 -15.02
C ALA A 283 12.81 12.67 -13.60
N ALA A 284 11.82 11.80 -13.40
CA ALA A 284 11.62 11.06 -12.16
C ALA A 284 11.79 9.54 -12.42
N SER A 285 12.95 9.01 -12.05
CA SER A 285 13.16 7.56 -11.95
C SER A 285 12.23 6.99 -10.85
N TYR A 286 11.01 6.62 -11.25
CA TYR A 286 10.03 5.88 -10.45
C TYR A 286 10.57 4.48 -10.11
N SER A 287 11.36 4.34 -9.04
CA SER A 287 12.00 3.07 -8.66
C SER A 287 11.04 2.05 -8.03
N GLY A 288 9.79 2.44 -7.73
CA GLY A 288 8.83 1.61 -6.98
C GLY A 288 8.38 0.29 -7.61
N TYR A 289 8.57 0.08 -8.91
CA TYR A 289 8.24 -1.19 -9.59
C TYR A 289 9.46 -2.04 -9.96
N SER A 290 10.67 -1.60 -9.60
CA SER A 290 11.82 -2.49 -9.64
C SER A 290 11.63 -3.58 -8.57
N CYS A 291 11.84 -4.83 -8.96
CA CYS A 291 11.73 -5.99 -8.09
C CYS A 291 12.69 -5.83 -6.90
N SER A 292 12.17 -5.39 -5.77
CA SER A 292 12.80 -5.62 -4.47
C SER A 292 12.03 -6.78 -3.86
N SER A 293 12.47 -7.99 -4.14
CA SER A 293 12.11 -9.12 -3.29
C SER A 293 12.66 -8.82 -1.89
N PRO A 294 11.89 -9.06 -0.80
CA PRO A 294 12.50 -9.23 0.50
C PRO A 294 13.53 -10.36 0.36
N GLY A 295 14.75 -10.14 0.87
CA GLY A 295 15.87 -11.03 0.66
C GLY A 295 15.57 -12.46 1.08
N GLU A 296 15.37 -13.33 0.09
CA GLU A 296 15.69 -14.75 0.20
C GLU A 296 17.09 -14.91 -0.38
N ASP A 297 18.04 -15.03 0.54
CA ASP A 297 19.45 -15.25 0.28
C ASP A 297 19.62 -16.68 -0.24
N ASN A 298 19.40 -16.89 -1.54
CA ASN A 298 19.76 -18.14 -2.21
C ASN A 298 20.80 -17.84 -3.29
N ARG A 299 22.06 -17.95 -2.89
CA ARG A 299 23.24 -17.85 -3.74
C ARG A 299 23.22 -18.97 -4.77
N HIS A 300 22.76 -18.66 -5.98
CA HIS A 300 23.08 -19.46 -7.17
C HIS A 300 23.93 -18.63 -8.12
N HIS A 301 25.24 -18.89 -8.07
CA HIS A 301 26.21 -18.45 -9.07
C HIS A 301 25.85 -19.09 -10.41
N HIS A 302 25.48 -18.28 -11.41
CA HIS A 302 25.52 -18.70 -12.81
C HIS A 302 26.78 -18.13 -13.44
N GLN A 303 27.73 -19.02 -13.72
CA GLN A 303 28.93 -18.76 -14.50
C GLN A 303 28.71 -19.27 -15.93
N HIS A 304 29.29 -18.54 -16.87
CA HIS A 304 29.14 -18.66 -18.32
C HIS A 304 29.50 -20.04 -18.90
N ASP A 305 28.85 -20.33 -20.04
CA ASP A 305 29.10 -21.42 -20.98
C ASP A 305 30.57 -21.60 -21.40
N GLY A 306 30.96 -22.86 -21.56
CA GLY A 306 32.21 -23.26 -22.20
C GLY A 306 32.43 -24.78 -22.24
N GLY A 307 31.90 -25.43 -23.28
CA GLY A 307 32.46 -26.58 -24.02
C GLY A 307 33.08 -27.81 -23.32
N HIS A 308 32.56 -28.98 -23.76
CA HIS A 308 33.29 -30.20 -24.18
C HIS A 308 33.65 -31.34 -23.19
N TYR A 309 33.16 -32.53 -23.60
CA TYR A 309 33.67 -33.92 -23.51
C TYR A 309 33.63 -34.76 -22.19
N HIS A 310 32.97 -35.92 -22.35
CA HIS A 310 33.29 -37.30 -21.94
C HIS A 310 33.29 -37.80 -20.48
N HIS A 311 32.66 -38.98 -20.37
CA HIS A 311 32.89 -40.16 -19.50
C HIS A 311 32.45 -40.19 -18.03
N ASP A 312 31.49 -41.11 -17.82
CA ASP A 312 31.45 -42.23 -16.86
C ASP A 312 31.59 -42.06 -15.34
N SER A 313 30.70 -42.83 -14.70
CA SER A 313 30.89 -43.69 -13.52
C SER A 313 30.44 -43.20 -12.13
N GLY A 314 29.74 -44.12 -11.46
CA GLY A 314 29.77 -44.37 -10.01
C GLY A 314 28.89 -43.46 -9.15
N SER A 315 27.68 -43.86 -8.74
CA SER A 315 27.34 -44.83 -7.68
C SER A 315 27.43 -44.29 -6.24
N SER A 316 26.36 -44.59 -5.49
CA SER A 316 26.32 -44.87 -4.03
C SER A 316 26.17 -43.66 -3.10
N CYS A 317 24.99 -43.49 -2.48
CA CYS A 317 24.67 -43.82 -1.06
C CYS A 317 25.33 -42.84 -0.04
N SER A 318 24.67 -42.29 0.98
CA SER A 318 23.81 -42.94 1.95
C SER A 318 23.00 -41.92 2.77
N SER A 319 21.77 -42.35 3.10
CA SER A 319 21.00 -42.08 4.32
C SER A 319 21.71 -41.52 5.57
N SER A 320 21.01 -40.65 6.30
CA SER A 320 20.65 -40.93 7.70
C SER A 320 19.56 -39.99 8.24
N ASN A 321 18.47 -40.60 8.70
CA ASN A 321 17.46 -40.06 9.60
C ASN A 321 18.07 -39.70 10.96
N CYS A 322 17.50 -38.71 11.63
CA CYS A 322 17.13 -38.86 13.05
C CYS A 322 16.00 -37.90 13.45
N SER A 323 15.09 -38.46 14.21
CA SER A 323 13.76 -37.98 14.57
C SER A 323 13.73 -37.30 15.94
N SER A 324 12.56 -36.69 16.23
CA SER A 324 11.99 -36.40 17.56
C SER A 324 12.65 -35.25 18.33
N SER A 325 11.92 -34.41 19.08
CA SER A 325 10.74 -34.69 19.89
C SER A 325 9.94 -33.42 20.22
N SER A 326 8.62 -33.59 20.28
CA SER A 326 7.65 -32.70 20.91
C SER A 326 7.88 -32.55 22.42
N CYS A 327 7.52 -31.39 22.99
CA CYS A 327 7.13 -31.28 24.39
C CYS A 327 5.95 -30.30 24.56
N SER A 328 4.92 -30.80 25.21
CA SER A 328 3.72 -30.09 25.67
C SER A 328 3.70 -30.10 27.19
N SER A 329 2.73 -29.36 27.76
CA SER A 329 2.29 -29.28 29.17
C SER A 329 2.99 -28.18 29.99
N SER A 330 2.33 -27.45 30.89
CA SER A 330 1.15 -27.80 31.69
C SER A 330 0.47 -26.56 32.30
N SER A 331 -0.83 -26.69 32.54
CA SER A 331 -1.65 -25.88 33.43
C SER A 331 -1.52 -26.37 34.88
N CYS A 332 -1.63 -25.46 35.85
CA CYS A 332 -2.00 -25.72 37.23
C CYS A 332 -2.63 -24.45 37.84
N GLY A 333 -3.65 -24.62 38.68
CA GLY A 333 -4.45 -23.53 39.24
C GLY A 333 -4.61 -23.57 40.76
N SER A 334 -5.53 -22.73 41.24
CA SER A 334 -6.22 -22.68 42.56
C SER A 334 -5.68 -21.70 43.61
N GLY A 335 -6.60 -20.95 44.24
CA GLY A 335 -6.43 -20.37 45.58
C GLY A 335 -7.15 -19.05 45.87
N CYS A 336 -8.14 -19.06 46.80
CA CYS A 336 -9.05 -17.97 47.19
C CYS A 336 -8.55 -17.08 48.36
N SER A 337 -9.15 -15.88 48.53
CA SER A 337 -9.56 -15.14 49.78
C SER A 337 -9.59 -13.62 49.48
N SER A 338 -10.68 -12.86 49.59
CA SER A 338 -11.53 -12.43 50.73
C SER A 338 -10.88 -11.39 51.65
N SER A 339 -11.22 -10.11 51.45
CA SER A 339 -11.77 -9.14 52.45
C SER A 339 -12.03 -7.80 51.77
#